data_AF-A0A382QQG0-F1
#
_entry.id   AF-A0A382QQG0-F1
#
_cell.length_a   1.000
_cell.length_b   1.000
_cell.length_c   1.000
_cell.angle_alpha   90.00
_cell.angle_beta   90.00
_cell.angle_gamma   90.00
#
_symmetry.space_group_name_H-M   'P 1'
#
loop_
_entity.id
_entity.type
_entity.pdbx_description
1 polymer ?
#
loop_
_entity_poly.entity_id
_entity_poly.type
_entity_poly.pdbx_seq_one_letter_code
_entity_poly.pdbx_strand_id
1 'polypeptide(L)'
;MPKFIWKGIKSGAYKEGTIEAKNEHEATYLVRKNHVIIYSVESIDKQKSTKNIFANLLPNAESERNIKQKDVLVFTKKLATMVKAGLPVVDTLSLLGDQMENKAFKKVLK
;
A
#
# COMPACT_ATOMS: atom_id res chain seq x y z
N MET A 1 4.77 -29.14 -0.41
CA MET A 1 5.49 -28.79 0.83
C MET A 1 5.31 -27.29 1.06
N PRO A 2 5.17 -26.81 2.30
CA PRO A 2 5.05 -25.37 2.56
C PRO A 2 6.27 -24.62 2.03
N LYS A 3 6.03 -23.43 1.48
CA LYS A 3 7.07 -22.55 0.93
C LYS A 3 7.45 -21.51 1.98
N PHE A 4 8.74 -21.32 2.18
CA PHE A 4 9.31 -20.35 3.11
C PHE A 4 10.13 -19.32 2.33
N ILE A 5 9.93 -18.04 2.63
CA ILE A 5 10.81 -16.97 2.13
C ILE A 5 11.93 -16.81 3.14
N TRP A 6 13.17 -16.82 2.65
CA TRP A 6 14.33 -16.54 3.47
C TRP A 6 15.05 -15.31 2.94
N LYS A 7 15.66 -14.57 3.86
CA LYS A 7 16.57 -13.49 3.54
C LYS A 7 17.88 -13.68 4.27
N GLY A 8 18.97 -13.49 3.55
CA GLY A 8 20.28 -13.72 4.11
C GLY A 8 21.42 -13.13 3.27
N ILE A 9 22.63 -13.34 3.74
CA ILE A 9 23.85 -12.91 3.07
C ILE A 9 24.55 -14.14 2.52
N LYS A 10 24.85 -14.13 1.21
CA LYS A 10 25.63 -15.16 0.52
C LYS A 10 26.83 -14.51 -0.14
N SER A 11 28.04 -14.87 0.28
CA SER A 11 29.29 -14.32 -0.25
C SER A 11 29.35 -12.78 -0.23
N GLY A 12 28.89 -12.16 0.87
CA GLY A 12 28.90 -10.70 1.06
C GLY A 12 27.74 -9.94 0.39
N ALA A 13 26.90 -10.60 -0.42
CA ALA A 13 25.74 -9.99 -1.04
C ALA A 13 24.43 -10.41 -0.36
N TYR A 14 23.53 -9.45 -0.15
CA TYR A 14 22.16 -9.71 0.31
C TYR A 14 21.40 -10.47 -0.78
N LYS A 15 20.85 -11.63 -0.43
CA LYS A 15 20.00 -12.44 -1.30
C LYS A 15 18.73 -12.84 -0.58
N GLU A 16 17.64 -12.79 -1.30
CA GLU A 16 16.34 -13.30 -0.89
C GLU A 16 15.92 -14.43 -1.83
N GLY A 17 15.24 -15.42 -1.29
CA GLY A 17 14.84 -16.60 -2.03
C GLY A 17 13.67 -17.32 -1.38
N THR A 18 13.04 -18.20 -2.14
CA THR A 18 12.02 -19.11 -1.62
C THR A 18 12.60 -20.51 -1.52
N ILE A 19 12.33 -21.21 -0.43
CA ILE A 19 12.70 -22.61 -0.23
C ILE A 19 11.50 -23.44 0.18
N GLU A 20 11.45 -24.68 -0.31
CA GLU A 20 10.42 -25.65 0.09
C GLU A 20 10.97 -26.49 1.23
N ALA A 21 10.24 -26.56 2.35
CA ALA A 21 10.61 -27.38 3.50
C ALA A 21 9.34 -27.90 4.17
N LYS A 22 9.42 -28.90 5.04
CA LYS A 22 8.25 -29.37 5.80
C LYS A 22 8.00 -28.47 7.00
N ASN A 23 9.06 -27.99 7.66
CA ASN A 23 9.01 -27.12 8.85
C ASN A 23 10.01 -25.95 8.77
N GLU A 24 9.80 -24.90 9.57
CA GLU A 24 10.70 -23.74 9.67
C GLU A 24 12.14 -24.14 10.05
N HIS A 25 12.28 -25.13 10.93
CA HIS A 25 13.58 -25.71 11.32
C HIS A 25 14.30 -26.35 10.12
N GLU A 26 13.55 -27.04 9.25
CA GLU A 26 14.10 -27.66 8.03
C GLU A 26 14.43 -26.59 6.98
N ALA A 27 13.61 -25.55 6.85
CA ALA A 27 13.90 -24.40 5.98
C ALA A 27 15.21 -23.71 6.40
N THR A 28 15.38 -23.44 7.70
CA THR A 28 16.59 -22.83 8.25
C THR A 28 17.81 -23.71 7.99
N TYR A 29 17.68 -25.03 8.19
CA TYR A 29 18.75 -25.99 7.92
C TYR A 29 19.16 -25.99 6.44
N LEU A 30 18.19 -26.06 5.51
CA LEU A 30 18.45 -26.07 4.07
C LEU A 30 19.09 -24.76 3.59
N VAL A 31 18.67 -23.62 4.13
CA VAL A 31 19.26 -22.32 3.77
C VAL A 31 20.69 -22.17 4.33
N ARG A 32 20.95 -22.62 5.57
CA ARG A 32 22.31 -22.68 6.13
C ARG A 32 23.22 -23.64 5.35
N LYS A 33 22.70 -24.80 4.93
CA LYS A 33 23.41 -25.76 4.08
C LYS A 33 23.89 -25.12 2.77
N ASN A 34 23.16 -24.13 2.25
CA ASN A 34 23.52 -23.36 1.05
C ASN A 34 24.52 -22.21 1.31
N HIS A 35 25.18 -22.21 2.48
CA HIS A 35 26.15 -21.20 2.94
C HIS A 35 25.59 -19.78 2.97
N VAL A 36 24.33 -19.65 3.35
CA VAL A 36 23.66 -18.36 3.56
C VAL A 36 23.59 -18.07 5.05
N ILE A 37 24.04 -16.88 5.46
CA ILE A 37 23.83 -16.36 6.81
C ILE A 37 22.43 -15.75 6.85
N ILE A 38 21.53 -16.36 7.63
CA ILE A 38 20.11 -16.04 7.67
C ILE A 38 19.83 -14.98 8.72
N TYR A 39 19.02 -13.97 8.38
CA TYR A 39 18.49 -13.01 9.36
C TYR A 39 16.96 -13.05 9.48
N SER A 40 16.24 -13.64 8.51
CA SER A 40 14.80 -13.89 8.62
C SER A 40 14.37 -15.11 7.79
N VAL A 41 13.48 -15.92 8.35
CA VAL A 41 12.76 -17.02 7.67
C VAL A 41 11.29 -16.85 8.00
N GLU A 42 10.45 -16.67 6.98
CA GLU A 42 9.00 -16.49 7.13
C GLU A 42 8.25 -17.52 6.30
N SER A 43 7.17 -18.09 6.84
CA SER A 43 6.30 -19.01 6.11
C SER A 43 5.32 -18.25 5.22
N ILE A 44 5.25 -18.62 3.93
CA ILE A 44 4.35 -17.98 2.96
C ILE A 44 2.88 -18.23 3.29
N ASP A 45 2.56 -19.38 3.89
CA ASP A 45 1.18 -19.78 4.17
C ASP A 45 0.50 -18.95 5.26
N LYS A 46 1.27 -18.37 6.20
CA LYS A 46 0.74 -17.41 7.19
C LYS A 46 0.46 -16.02 6.59
N GLN A 47 1.12 -15.65 5.50
CA GLN A 47 0.88 -14.36 4.83
C GLN A 47 -0.41 -14.36 3.98
N LYS A 48 -0.78 -15.49 3.34
CA LYS A 48 -1.98 -15.55 2.50
C LYS A 48 -3.30 -15.55 3.31
N SER A 49 -3.33 -16.24 4.45
CA SER A 49 -4.56 -16.36 5.25
C SER A 49 -4.95 -15.04 5.92
N THR A 50 -3.97 -14.33 6.51
CA THR A 50 -4.23 -13.06 7.22
C THR A 50 -4.52 -11.91 6.26
N LYS A 51 -3.94 -11.91 5.06
CA LYS A 51 -4.17 -10.87 4.05
C LYS A 51 -5.54 -10.99 3.39
N ASN A 52 -6.05 -12.20 3.18
CA ASN A 52 -7.35 -12.44 2.55
C ASN A 52 -8.55 -12.14 3.48
N ILE A 53 -8.39 -12.31 4.79
CA ILE A 53 -9.46 -11.99 5.76
C ILE A 53 -9.56 -10.47 5.96
N PHE A 54 -8.43 -9.75 6.03
CA PHE A 54 -8.44 -8.28 6.09
C PHE A 54 -8.87 -7.61 4.78
N ALA A 55 -8.54 -8.20 3.62
CA ALA A 55 -8.91 -7.64 2.32
C ALA A 55 -10.43 -7.72 2.03
N ASN A 56 -11.13 -8.72 2.59
CA ASN A 56 -12.58 -8.90 2.37
C ASN A 56 -13.46 -8.27 3.45
N LEU A 57 -12.90 -7.83 4.59
CA LEU A 57 -13.65 -7.18 5.67
C LEU A 57 -13.58 -5.64 5.63
N LEU A 58 -12.68 -5.07 4.83
CA LEU A 58 -12.65 -3.64 4.57
C LEU A 58 -13.33 -3.34 3.22
N PRO A 59 -14.57 -2.85 3.19
CA PRO A 59 -15.14 -2.34 1.97
C PRO A 59 -14.32 -1.11 1.56
N ASN A 60 -13.45 -1.26 0.55
CA ASN A 60 -12.91 -0.16 -0.26
C ASN A 60 -12.23 1.02 0.48
N ALA A 61 -11.70 0.84 1.69
CA ALA A 61 -11.09 1.93 2.47
C ALA A 61 -9.82 2.53 1.82
N GLU A 62 -9.18 1.81 0.89
CA GLU A 62 -7.98 2.27 0.18
C GLU A 62 -8.32 3.16 -1.02
N SER A 63 -9.52 2.99 -1.60
CA SER A 63 -10.07 3.88 -2.64
C SER A 63 -10.62 5.17 -2.04
N GLU A 64 -11.13 5.12 -0.79
CA GLU A 64 -11.59 6.29 -0.05
C GLU A 64 -10.48 7.20 0.50
N ARG A 65 -9.20 6.81 0.40
CA ARG A 65 -8.08 7.60 0.92
C ARG A 65 -7.15 8.16 -0.16
N ASN A 66 -7.30 7.73 -1.41
CA ASN A 66 -6.38 8.14 -2.47
C ASN A 66 -6.90 9.36 -3.23
N ILE A 67 -6.34 10.53 -2.90
CA ILE A 67 -6.53 11.76 -3.67
C ILE A 67 -5.41 11.82 -4.72
N LYS A 68 -5.77 11.82 -6.01
CA LYS A 68 -4.78 11.90 -7.09
C LYS A 68 -4.22 13.31 -7.19
N GLN A 69 -2.93 13.44 -7.50
CA GLN A 69 -2.29 14.74 -7.72
C GLN A 69 -2.98 15.57 -8.81
N LYS A 70 -3.51 14.92 -9.86
CA LYS A 70 -4.29 15.57 -10.92
C LYS A 70 -5.55 16.26 -10.38
N ASP A 71 -6.24 15.65 -9.42
CA ASP A 71 -7.48 16.19 -8.83
C ASP A 71 -7.15 17.48 -8.05
N VAL A 72 -6.05 17.46 -7.28
CA VAL A 72 -5.56 18.63 -6.53
C VAL A 72 -5.18 19.77 -7.48
N LEU A 73 -4.49 19.47 -8.58
CA LEU A 73 -4.10 20.45 -9.59
C LEU A 73 -5.33 21.11 -10.25
N VAL A 74 -6.34 20.32 -10.60
CA VAL A 74 -7.57 20.83 -11.20
C VAL A 74 -8.34 21.69 -10.20
N PHE A 75 -8.47 21.23 -8.96
CA PHE A 75 -9.11 21.98 -7.87
C PHE A 75 -8.45 23.34 -7.65
N THR A 76 -7.12 23.38 -7.49
CA THR A 76 -6.39 24.64 -7.25
C THR A 76 -6.49 25.61 -8.42
N LYS A 77 -6.45 25.12 -9.67
CA LYS A 77 -6.67 25.98 -10.85
C LYS A 77 -8.07 26.60 -10.87
N LYS A 78 -9.11 25.79 -10.60
CA LYS A 78 -10.50 26.28 -10.57
C LYS A 78 -10.71 27.30 -9.45
N LEU A 79 -10.22 26.99 -8.25
CA LEU A 79 -10.29 27.89 -7.10
C LEU A 79 -9.58 29.21 -7.40
N ALA A 80 -8.36 29.17 -7.94
CA ALA A 80 -7.61 30.38 -8.28
C ALA A 80 -8.35 31.26 -9.29
N THR A 81 -8.98 30.68 -10.31
CA THR A 81 -9.78 31.45 -11.29
C THR A 81 -11.00 32.10 -10.64
N MET A 82 -11.74 31.37 -9.79
CA MET A 82 -12.92 31.91 -9.10
C MET A 82 -12.55 33.01 -8.11
N VAL A 83 -11.47 32.84 -7.35
CA VAL A 83 -10.95 33.86 -6.43
C VAL A 83 -10.51 35.11 -7.20
N LYS A 84 -9.82 34.94 -8.34
CA LYS A 84 -9.45 36.06 -9.22
C LYS A 84 -10.66 36.79 -9.81
N ALA A 85 -11.76 36.08 -10.05
CA ALA A 85 -13.01 36.66 -10.51
C ALA A 85 -13.83 37.33 -9.37
N GLY A 86 -13.33 37.31 -8.13
CA GLY A 86 -13.96 37.97 -6.99
C GLY A 86 -15.12 37.19 -6.37
N LEU A 87 -15.26 35.89 -6.66
CA LEU A 87 -16.30 35.08 -6.02
C LEU A 87 -15.98 34.84 -4.54
N PRO A 88 -17.01 34.77 -3.66
CA PRO A 88 -16.81 34.45 -2.25
C PRO A 88 -16.12 33.10 -2.05
N VAL A 89 -15.10 33.07 -1.19
CA VAL A 89 -14.28 31.86 -0.96
C VAL A 89 -15.08 30.70 -0.38
N VAL A 90 -16.03 31.00 0.52
CA VAL A 90 -16.88 29.97 1.15
C VAL A 90 -17.78 29.29 0.11
N ASP A 91 -18.43 30.09 -0.75
CA ASP A 91 -19.34 29.58 -1.79
C ASP A 91 -18.57 28.76 -2.84
N THR A 92 -17.39 29.23 -3.23
CA THR A 92 -16.55 28.54 -4.22
C THR A 92 -16.01 27.20 -3.70
N LEU A 93 -15.63 27.12 -2.41
CA LEU A 93 -15.23 25.86 -1.78
C LEU A 93 -16.38 24.85 -1.75
N SER A 94 -17.60 25.28 -1.37
CA SER A 94 -18.77 24.42 -1.36
C SER A 94 -19.13 23.93 -2.77
N LEU A 95 -19.13 24.83 -3.76
CA LEU A 95 -19.40 24.50 -5.16
C LEU A 95 -18.39 23.52 -5.73
N LEU A 96 -17.09 23.76 -5.52
CA LEU A 96 -16.03 22.88 -6.00
C LEU A 96 -16.07 21.52 -5.32
N GLY A 97 -16.35 21.47 -4.01
CA GLY A 97 -16.55 20.23 -3.27
C GLY A 97 -17.69 19.38 -3.84
N ASP A 98 -18.78 19.99 -4.30
CA ASP A 98 -19.87 19.25 -4.92
C ASP A 98 -19.55 18.71 -6.32
N GLN A 99 -18.68 19.40 -7.07
CA GLN A 99 -18.22 19.00 -8.41
C GLN A 99 -17.07 17.98 -8.41
N MET A 100 -16.51 17.62 -7.26
CA MET A 100 -15.43 16.62 -7.21
C MET A 100 -15.96 15.19 -7.39
N GLU A 101 -15.41 14.48 -8.37
CA GLU A 101 -15.71 13.05 -8.62
C GLU A 101 -15.11 12.13 -7.54
N ASN A 102 -13.98 12.55 -6.95
CA ASN A 102 -13.28 11.78 -5.94
C ASN A 102 -13.97 11.92 -4.58
N LYS A 103 -14.58 10.81 -4.11
CA LYS A 103 -15.28 10.74 -2.82
C LYS A 103 -14.38 11.10 -1.63
N ALA A 104 -13.11 10.70 -1.67
CA ALA A 104 -12.12 11.03 -0.65
C ALA A 104 -11.94 12.55 -0.57
N PHE A 105 -11.79 13.18 -1.73
CA PHE A 105 -11.53 14.61 -1.81
C PHE A 105 -12.77 15.43 -1.43
N LYS A 106 -13.96 14.98 -1.82
CA LYS A 106 -15.24 15.58 -1.40
C LYS A 106 -15.45 15.54 0.11
N LYS A 107 -14.99 14.48 0.79
CA LYS A 107 -15.04 14.36 2.26
C LYS A 107 -14.08 15.31 2.98
N VAL A 108 -12.96 15.70 2.34
CA VAL A 108 -12.02 16.67 2.91
C VAL A 108 -12.57 18.11 2.80
N LEU A 109 -13.37 18.38 1.77
CA LEU A 109 -13.94 19.70 1.50
C LEU A 109 -15.29 19.95 2.20
N LYS A 110 -15.91 18.93 2.82
CA LYS A 110 -17.20 19.02 3.53
C LYS A 110 -17.04 18.82 5.03
#